data_AF-A0A536LYF6-F1
#
_entry.id   AF-A0A536LYF6-F1
#
_cell.length_a   1.000
_cell.length_b   1.000
_cell.length_c   1.000
_cell.angle_alpha   90.00
_cell.angle_beta   90.00
_cell.angle_gamma   90.00
#
_symmetry.space_group_name_H-M   'P 1'
#
loop_
_entity.id
_entity.type
_entity.pdbx_description
1 polymer ?
#
loop_
_entity_poly.entity_id
_entity_poly.type
_entity_poly.pdbx_seq_one_letter_code
_entity_poly.pdbx_strand_id
1 'polypeptide(L)' 'MTVLAPDVEEFLREPNVAALSTVRPDGRPHVTPVWYEYDGKEFIISTPRGTQKLANVSR' A
#
# COMPACT_ATOMS: atom_id res chain seq x y z
N MET A 1 -7.03 8.28 16.49
CA MET A 1 -6.19 8.86 15.41
C MET A 1 -4.75 8.62 15.83
N THR A 2 -3.99 7.82 15.08
CA THR A 2 -2.59 7.53 15.42
C THR A 2 -1.73 8.66 14.89
N VAL A 3 -0.84 9.19 15.72
CA VAL A 3 0.14 10.21 15.32
C VAL A 3 1.43 9.48 14.94
N LEU A 4 1.94 9.74 13.74
CA LEU A 4 3.25 9.24 13.32
C LEU A 4 4.36 10.10 13.91
N ALA A 5 5.51 9.49 14.18
CA ALA A 5 6.69 10.27 14.50
C ALA A 5 7.12 11.11 13.27
N PRO A 6 7.64 12.33 13.45
CA PRO A 6 7.93 13.23 12.32
C PRO A 6 8.88 12.64 11.27
N ASP A 7 9.88 11.88 11.71
CA ASP A 7 10.85 11.18 10.86
C ASP A 7 10.18 10.07 10.02
N VAL A 8 9.19 9.37 10.58
CA VAL A 8 8.40 8.38 9.84
C VAL A 8 7.55 9.05 8.77
N GLU A 9 6.94 10.20 9.10
CA GLU A 9 6.12 10.94 8.12
C GLU A 9 6.98 11.48 6.96
N GLU A 10 8.18 11.99 7.24
CA GLU A 10 9.14 12.42 6.22
C GLU A 10 9.55 11.26 5.31
N PHE A 11 9.95 10.12 5.89
CA PHE A 11 10.31 8.91 5.13
C PHE A 11 9.18 8.43 4.23
N LEU A 12 7.93 8.44 4.71
CA LEU A 12 6.80 8.02 3.90
C LEU A 12 6.54 8.94 2.70
N ARG A 13 6.95 10.21 2.73
CA ARG A 13 6.78 11.14 1.61
C ARG A 13 7.86 11.01 0.53
N GLU A 14 8.94 10.29 0.80
CA GLU A 14 9.98 10.01 -0.17
C GLU A 14 9.49 9.05 -1.28
N PRO A 15 10.09 9.09 -2.49
CA PRO A 15 9.70 8.23 -3.61
C PRO A 15 10.24 6.80 -3.46
N ASN A 16 9.82 6.11 -2.39
CA ASN A 16 10.21 4.75 -2.07
C ASN A 16 9.24 3.73 -2.69
N VAL A 17 9.74 2.52 -2.99
CA VAL A 17 8.90 1.38 -3.39
C VAL A 17 8.45 0.64 -2.14
N ALA A 18 7.14 0.40 -2.02
CA ALA A 18 6.57 -0.37 -0.91
C ALA A 18 6.28 -1.83 -1.31
N ALA A 19 6.37 -2.74 -0.34
CA ALA A 19 5.88 -4.11 -0.47
C ALA A 19 4.41 -4.18 -0.01
N LEU A 20 3.47 -4.13 -0.95
CA LEU A 20 2.04 -4.24 -0.64
C LEU A 20 1.67 -5.71 -0.45
N SER A 21 1.29 -6.08 0.78
CA SER A 21 0.69 -7.37 1.09
C SER A 21 -0.83 -7.29 1.07
N THR A 22 -1.46 -8.21 0.34
CA THR A 22 -2.92 -8.38 0.30
C THR A 22 -3.29 -9.82 0.64
N VAL A 23 -4.53 -10.09 1.04
CA VAL A 23 -4.97 -11.44 1.43
C VAL A 23 -5.68 -12.13 0.26
N ARG A 24 -5.24 -13.34 -0.08
CA ARG A 24 -5.88 -14.19 -1.09
C ARG A 24 -7.14 -14.87 -0.53
N PRO A 25 -8.04 -15.42 -1.38
CA PRO A 25 -9.20 -16.19 -0.92
C PRO A 25 -8.86 -17.37 -0.01
N ASP A 26 -7.69 -17.97 -0.17
CA ASP A 26 -7.19 -19.09 0.64
C ASP A 26 -6.50 -18.63 1.95
N GLY A 27 -6.57 -17.33 2.27
CA GLY A 27 -5.98 -16.73 3.46
C GLY A 27 -4.47 -16.45 3.36
N ARG A 28 -3.81 -16.84 2.26
CA ARG A 28 -2.35 -16.65 2.11
C ARG A 28 -2.02 -15.21 1.67
N PRO A 29 -0.83 -14.70 2.04
CA PRO A 29 -0.40 -13.38 1.60
C PRO A 29 -0.07 -13.38 0.10
N HIS A 30 -0.42 -12.29 -0.57
CA HIS A 30 0.03 -11.93 -1.90
C HIS A 30 0.77 -10.60 -1.82
N VAL A 31 2.10 -10.67 -1.96
CA VAL A 31 3.00 -9.53 -1.80
C VAL A 31 3.53 -9.08 -3.15
N THR A 32 3.45 -7.79 -3.43
CA THR A 32 3.92 -7.20 -4.69
C THR A 32 4.54 -5.83 -4.46
N PRO A 33 5.61 -5.46 -5.20
CA PRO A 33 6.13 -4.10 -5.16
C PRO A 33 5.12 -3.12 -5.77
N VAL A 34 5.00 -1.93 -5.18
CA VAL A 34 4.17 -0.82 -5.66
C VAL A 34 4.88 0.52 -5.46
N TRP A 35 4.65 1.42 -6.41
CA TRP A 35 4.79 2.85 -6.16
C TRP A 35 3.59 3.32 -5.35
N TYR A 36 3.82 4.29 -4.47
CA TYR A 36 2.78 4.89 -3.66
C TYR A 36 3.02 6.40 -3.51
N GLU A 37 1.98 7.10 -3.12
CA GLU A 37 2.04 8.47 -2.62
C GLU A 37 1.41 8.50 -1.23
N TYR A 38 2.01 9.24 -0.29
CA TYR A 38 1.48 9.46 1.05
C TYR A 38 1.17 10.94 1.26
N ASP A 39 -0.11 11.27 1.50
CA ASP A 39 -0.57 12.66 1.63
C ASP A 39 -0.45 13.20 3.06
N GLY A 40 -0.08 12.37 4.03
CA GLY A 40 -0.11 12.69 5.47
C GLY A 40 -1.25 12.02 6.23
N LYS A 41 -2.14 11.34 5.51
CA LYS A 41 -3.30 10.65 6.07
C LYS A 41 -3.52 9.28 5.42
N GLU A 42 -3.34 9.18 4.11
CA GLU A 42 -3.70 8.03 3.29
C GLU A 42 -2.57 7.65 2.33
N PHE A 43 -2.52 6.36 1.97
CA PHE A 43 -1.65 5.86 0.91
C PHE A 43 -2.44 5.72 -0.38
N ILE A 44 -1.96 6.36 -1.44
CA ILE A 44 -2.56 6.30 -2.77
C ILE A 44 -1.70 5.39 -3.65
N ILE A 45 -2.33 4.37 -4.24
CA ILE A 45 -1.65 3.40 -5.10
C ILE A 45 -2.44 3.27 -6.41
N SER A 46 -1.80 3.58 -7.53
CA SER A 46 -2.36 3.33 -8.85
C SER A 46 -2.08 1.89 -9.28
N THR A 47 -3.10 1.17 -9.75
CA THR A 47 -2.94 -0.20 -10.24
C THR A 47 -3.86 -0.50 -11.42
N PRO A 48 -3.41 -1.27 -12.43
CA PRO A 48 -4.27 -1.68 -13.52
C PRO A 48 -5.48 -2.50 -13.04
N ARG A 49 -6.59 -2.36 -13.77
CA ARG A 49 -7.76 -3.24 -13.60
C ARG A 49 -7.36 -4.68 -13.93
N GLY A 50 -7.90 -5.64 -13.18
CA GLY A 50 -7.64 -7.07 -13.36
C GLY A 50 -6.42 -7.63 -12.61
N THR A 51 -5.67 -6.80 -11.87
CA THR A 51 -4.58 -7.32 -11.03
C THR A 51 -5.11 -8.11 -9.83
N GLN A 52 -4.38 -9.13 -9.39
CA GLN A 52 -4.76 -9.93 -8.22
C GLN A 52 -4.82 -9.08 -6.94
N LYS A 53 -3.95 -8.06 -6.80
CA LYS A 53 -3.98 -7.15 -5.63
C LYS A 53 -5.28 -6.34 -5.59
N LEU A 54 -5.77 -5.86 -6.74
CA LEU A 54 -7.07 -5.18 -6.84
C LEU A 54 -8.22 -6.14 -6.51
N ALA A 55 -8.21 -7.34 -7.09
CA ALA A 55 -9.21 -8.38 -6.80
C ALA A 55 -9.21 -8.84 -5.33
N ASN A 56 -8.10 -8.70 -4.61
CA ASN A 56 -8.01 -9.01 -3.19
C ASN A 56 -8.62 -7.91 -2.31
N VAL A 57 -8.39 -6.63 -2.62
CA VAL A 57 -8.86 -5.49 -1.81
C VAL A 57 -10.29 -5.04 -2.12
N SER A 58 -10.85 -5.41 -3.28
CA SER A 58 -12.23 -5.07 -3.67
C SER A 58 -13.28 -6.07 -3.16
N ARG A 59 -12.96 -6.84 -2.11
CA ARG A 59 -13.84 -7.83 -1.48
C ARG A 59 -14.38 -7.26 -0.18
#